data_AF-A0A432GW05-F1
#
_entry.id   AF-A0A432GW05-F1
#
_cell.length_a   1.000
_cell.length_b   1.000
_cell.length_c   1.000
_cell.angle_alpha   90.00
_cell.angle_beta   90.00
_cell.angle_gamma   90.00
#
_symmetry.space_group_name_H-M   'P 1'
#
loop_
_entity.id
_entity.type
_entity.pdbx_description
1 polymer ?
#
loop_
_entity_poly.entity_id
_entity_poly.type
_entity_poly.pdbx_seq_one_letter_code
_entity_poly.pdbx_strand_id
1 'polypeptide(L)'
;MWQFTKSTAKDYGLRVSWLSDDRLNWRKSTHSAARYLKKLGEMFDNNWELALAGYNGGPGYMSRQIKSQGTRNFWELELRKETHEYVPKFLAMLSVARKRYPELYFQGSPRAWATSG
;
A
#
# COMPACT_ATOMS: atom_id res chain seq x y z
N MET A 1 9.36 -1.47 -9.58
CA MET A 1 8.05 -1.50 -10.26
C MET A 1 6.97 -1.79 -9.23
N TRP A 2 5.85 -1.05 -9.24
CA TRP A 2 4.85 -1.05 -8.15
C TRP A 2 3.82 -2.20 -8.18
N GLN A 3 4.01 -3.21 -9.03
CA GLN A 3 3.18 -4.44 -9.07
C GLN A 3 1.67 -4.22 -9.30
N PHE A 4 1.27 -3.17 -10.01
CA PHE A 4 -0.14 -2.97 -10.38
C PHE A 4 -0.70 -4.11 -11.25
N THR A 5 -1.88 -4.61 -10.87
CA THR A 5 -2.73 -5.36 -11.81
C THR A 5 -3.15 -4.46 -12.98
N LYS A 6 -3.50 -5.04 -14.13
CA LYS A 6 -3.95 -4.26 -15.30
C LYS A 6 -5.20 -3.43 -15.00
N SER A 7 -6.13 -3.94 -14.21
CA SER A 7 -7.35 -3.23 -13.82
C SER A 7 -6.99 -2.03 -12.95
N THR A 8 -6.28 -2.25 -11.85
CA THR A 8 -5.88 -1.18 -10.93
C THR A 8 -5.00 -0.14 -11.63
N ALA A 9 -4.09 -0.56 -12.51
CA ALA A 9 -3.29 0.38 -13.30
C ALA A 9 -4.17 1.37 -14.08
N LYS A 10 -5.21 0.87 -14.76
CA LYS A 10 -6.15 1.71 -15.51
C LYS A 10 -6.97 2.63 -14.60
N ASP A 11 -7.43 2.13 -13.46
CA ASP A 11 -8.19 2.93 -12.47
C ASP A 11 -7.38 4.14 -11.95
N TYR A 12 -6.06 4.02 -11.93
CA TYR A 12 -5.14 5.10 -11.54
C TYR A 12 -4.51 5.85 -12.72
N GLY A 13 -5.04 5.68 -13.94
CA GLY A 13 -4.66 6.46 -15.11
C GLY A 13 -3.40 5.97 -15.84
N LEU A 14 -2.92 4.76 -15.54
CA LEU A 14 -1.84 4.13 -16.30
C LEU A 14 -2.40 3.44 -17.54
N ARG A 15 -1.80 3.72 -18.71
CA ARG A 15 -2.14 3.00 -19.93
C ARG A 15 -1.47 1.64 -19.92
N VAL A 16 -2.26 0.59 -20.16
CA VAL A 16 -1.77 -0.79 -20.28
C VAL A 16 -2.34 -1.40 -21.55
N SER A 17 -1.50 -1.46 -22.57
CA SER A 17 -1.79 -1.97 -23.92
C SER A 17 -0.63 -2.83 -24.41
N TRP A 18 -0.79 -3.49 -25.56
CA TRP A 18 0.29 -4.28 -26.15
C TRP A 18 1.49 -3.42 -26.60
N LEU A 19 1.23 -2.19 -27.04
CA LEU A 19 2.25 -1.26 -27.54
C LEU A 19 2.89 -0.39 -26.44
N SER A 20 2.20 -0.21 -25.32
CA SER A 20 2.65 0.67 -24.24
C SER A 20 2.08 0.24 -22.90
N ASP A 21 2.99 0.10 -21.93
CA ASP A 21 2.68 -0.23 -20.54
C ASP A 21 3.30 0.80 -19.60
N ASP A 22 2.51 1.80 -19.22
CA ASP A 22 2.92 2.89 -18.32
C ASP A 22 3.27 2.38 -16.92
N ARG A 23 2.96 1.12 -16.57
CA ARG A 23 3.46 0.51 -15.34
C ARG A 23 4.98 0.54 -15.33
N LEU A 24 5.64 0.29 -16.47
CA LEU A 24 7.11 0.20 -16.62
C LEU A 24 7.81 1.56 -16.50
N ASN A 25 7.06 2.66 -16.59
CA ASN A 25 7.59 3.99 -16.40
C ASN A 25 7.66 4.32 -14.90
N TRP A 26 8.87 4.48 -14.37
CA TRP A 26 9.07 4.69 -12.92
C TRP A 26 8.38 5.95 -12.39
N ARG A 27 8.37 7.08 -13.14
CA ARG A 27 7.71 8.33 -12.71
C ARG A 27 6.20 8.15 -12.64
N LYS A 28 5.59 7.68 -13.74
CA LYS A 28 4.13 7.50 -13.84
C LYS A 28 3.61 6.48 -12.83
N SER A 29 4.28 5.34 -12.72
CA SER A 29 3.89 4.28 -11.80
C SER A 29 4.05 4.69 -10.33
N THR A 30 5.10 5.44 -9.99
CA THR A 30 5.30 5.94 -8.61
C THR A 30 4.24 6.95 -8.22
N HIS A 31 3.92 7.89 -9.10
CA HIS A 31 2.85 8.85 -8.83
C HIS A 31 1.49 8.15 -8.65
N SER A 32 1.20 7.17 -9.51
CA SER A 32 -0.04 6.39 -9.43
C SER A 32 -0.09 5.53 -8.16
N ALA A 33 1.03 4.91 -7.77
CA ALA A 33 1.14 4.13 -6.53
C ALA A 33 0.92 4.99 -5.29
N ALA A 34 1.52 6.18 -5.23
CA ALA A 34 1.30 7.11 -4.13
C ALA A 34 -0.17 7.52 -4.00
N ARG A 35 -0.86 7.80 -5.12
CA ARG A 35 -2.31 8.07 -5.13
C ARG A 35 -3.12 6.88 -4.64
N TYR A 36 -2.77 5.67 -5.05
CA TYR A 36 -3.48 4.46 -4.60
C TYR A 36 -3.28 4.21 -3.11
N LEU A 37 -2.04 4.26 -2.64
CA LEU A 37 -1.70 4.09 -1.22
C LEU A 37 -2.37 5.16 -0.35
N LYS A 38 -2.45 6.40 -0.81
CA LYS A 38 -3.20 7.47 -0.13
C LYS A 38 -4.69 7.10 0.02
N LYS A 39 -5.34 6.68 -1.08
CA LYS A 39 -6.74 6.25 -1.03
C LYS A 39 -6.95 5.07 -0.08
N LEU A 40 -6.04 4.10 -0.07
CA LEU A 40 -6.12 2.94 0.83
C LEU A 40 -5.94 3.36 2.29
N GLY A 41 -5.00 4.26 2.57
CA GLY A 41 -4.82 4.85 3.90
C GLY A 41 -6.11 5.51 4.39
N GLU A 42 -6.72 6.37 3.57
CA GLU A 42 -8.00 7.01 3.89
C GLU A 42 -9.14 5.98 4.09
N MET A 43 -9.20 4.95 3.23
CA MET A 43 -10.25 3.92 3.28
C MET A 43 -10.19 3.01 4.51
N PHE A 44 -8.99 2.79 5.07
CA PHE A 44 -8.79 1.95 6.25
C PHE A 44 -8.45 2.76 7.50
N ASP A 45 -8.87 4.03 7.55
CA ASP A 45 -8.73 4.92 8.71
C ASP A 45 -7.27 5.05 9.18
N ASN A 46 -6.35 5.16 8.23
CA ASN A 46 -4.90 5.18 8.42
C ASN A 46 -4.31 3.95 9.14
N ASN A 47 -5.06 2.84 9.23
CA ASN A 47 -4.50 1.55 9.60
C ASN A 47 -3.66 1.01 8.41
N TRP A 48 -2.34 1.19 8.50
CA TRP A 48 -1.42 0.84 7.42
C TRP A 48 -1.27 -0.66 7.19
N GLU A 49 -1.53 -1.51 8.19
CA GLU A 49 -1.53 -2.96 8.02
C GLU A 49 -2.68 -3.37 7.10
N LEU A 50 -3.88 -2.85 7.36
CA LEU A 50 -5.05 -3.05 6.50
C LEU A 50 -4.88 -2.39 5.12
N ALA A 51 -4.27 -1.21 5.05
CA ALA A 51 -4.00 -0.54 3.77
C ALA A 51 -3.02 -1.33 2.90
N LEU A 52 -1.93 -1.86 3.49
CA LEU A 52 -0.96 -2.70 2.78
C LEU A 52 -1.58 -4.05 2.37
N ALA A 53 -2.39 -4.66 3.24
CA ALA A 53 -3.15 -5.85 2.90
C ALA A 53 -4.13 -5.57 1.75
N GLY A 54 -4.81 -4.42 1.77
CA GLY A 54 -5.71 -3.95 0.70
C GLY A 54 -4.98 -3.62 -0.61
N TYR A 55 -3.71 -3.21 -0.54
CA TYR A 55 -2.88 -3.01 -1.72
C TYR A 55 -2.63 -4.32 -2.47
N ASN A 56 -2.30 -5.40 -1.75
CA ASN A 56 -2.06 -6.72 -2.33
C ASN A 56 -3.36 -7.48 -2.65
N GLY A 57 -4.22 -7.67 -1.65
CA GLY A 57 -5.44 -8.49 -1.77
C GLY A 57 -6.63 -7.77 -2.39
N GLY A 58 -6.54 -6.45 -2.53
CA GLY A 58 -7.60 -5.58 -3.04
C GLY A 58 -8.51 -5.02 -1.93
N PRO A 59 -8.92 -3.74 -2.01
CA PRO A 59 -9.68 -3.07 -0.96
C PRO A 59 -11.05 -3.72 -0.70
N GLY A 60 -11.75 -4.13 -1.77
CA GLY A 60 -13.05 -4.79 -1.64
C GLY A 60 -12.96 -6.16 -0.96
N TYR A 61 -11.86 -6.90 -1.14
CA TYR A 61 -11.63 -8.15 -0.43
C TYR A 61 -11.43 -7.89 1.07
N MET A 62 -10.58 -6.93 1.42
CA MET A 62 -10.33 -6.56 2.81
C MET A 62 -11.59 -6.05 3.51
N SER A 63 -12.37 -5.16 2.89
CA SER A 63 -13.63 -4.68 3.48
C SER A 63 -14.62 -5.80 3.76
N ARG A 64 -14.70 -6.81 2.88
CA ARG A 64 -15.55 -7.98 3.11
C ARG A 64 -15.08 -8.81 4.30
N GLN A 65 -13.78 -9.07 4.42
CA GLN A 65 -13.21 -9.85 5.53
C GLN A 65 -13.38 -9.16 6.88
N ILE A 66 -13.07 -7.86 6.93
CA ILE A 66 -13.29 -7.03 8.13
C ILE A 66 -14.75 -7.10 8.57
N LYS A 67 -15.68 -6.94 7.62
CA LYS A 67 -17.11 -6.97 7.93
C LYS A 67 -17.57 -8.36 8.39
N SER A 68 -17.11 -9.43 7.75
CA SER A 68 -17.56 -10.79 8.08
C SER A 68 -16.99 -11.31 9.39
N GLN A 69 -15.76 -10.94 9.73
CA GLN A 69 -15.08 -11.41 10.93
C GLN A 69 -15.27 -10.48 12.13
N GLY A 70 -15.80 -9.27 11.92
CA GLY A 70 -16.11 -8.33 12.99
C GLY A 70 -14.89 -7.69 13.66
N THR A 71 -13.68 -7.92 13.13
CA THR A 71 -12.43 -7.33 13.64
C THR A 71 -11.75 -6.49 12.56
N ARG A 72 -11.04 -5.46 13.01
CA ARG A 72 -10.13 -4.64 12.20
C ARG A 72 -8.67 -4.89 12.54
N ASN A 73 -8.40 -5.78 13.49
CA ASN A 73 -7.03 -6.17 13.80
C ASN A 73 -6.52 -7.08 12.68
N PHE A 74 -5.54 -6.59 11.91
CA PHE A 74 -4.97 -7.34 10.79
C PHE A 74 -4.46 -8.72 11.23
N TRP A 75 -3.87 -8.80 12.42
CA TRP A 75 -3.25 -10.02 12.95
C TRP A 75 -4.25 -11.08 13.41
N GLU A 76 -5.52 -10.70 13.59
CA GLU A 76 -6.60 -11.61 13.92
C GLU A 76 -7.42 -12.01 12.69
N LEU A 77 -7.25 -11.31 11.55
CA LEU A 77 -8.01 -11.60 10.35
C LEU A 77 -7.53 -12.89 9.69
N GLU A 78 -8.48 -13.79 9.43
CA GLU A 78 -8.26 -14.95 8.57
C GLU A 78 -8.27 -14.52 7.10
N LEU A 79 -7.08 -14.33 6.53
CA LEU A 79 -6.90 -13.87 5.16
C LEU A 79 -6.30 -14.96 4.27
N ARG A 80 -6.41 -14.77 2.95
CA ARG A 80 -5.64 -15.56 1.98
C ARG A 80 -4.16 -15.45 2.32
N LYS A 81 -3.44 -16.59 2.26
CA LYS A 81 -2.02 -16.69 2.61
C LYS A 81 -1.17 -15.57 2.01
N GLU A 82 -1.32 -15.29 0.71
CA GLU A 82 -0.57 -14.23 0.03
C GLU A 82 -0.76 -12.85 0.68
N THR A 83 -1.99 -12.48 0.98
CA THR A 83 -2.35 -11.19 1.58
C THR A 83 -1.90 -11.09 3.03
N HIS A 84 -2.07 -12.17 3.79
CA HIS A 84 -1.59 -12.24 5.17
C HIS A 84 -0.05 -12.13 5.23
N GLU A 85 0.66 -12.80 4.33
CA GLU A 85 2.12 -12.76 4.29
C GLU A 85 2.68 -11.45 3.73
N TYR A 86 1.90 -10.68 2.99
CA TYR A 86 2.37 -9.45 2.34
C TYR A 86 2.83 -8.40 3.36
N VAL A 87 2.04 -8.18 4.42
CA VAL A 87 2.32 -7.15 5.44
C VAL A 87 3.62 -7.46 6.22
N PRO A 88 3.83 -8.66 6.80
CA PRO A 88 5.08 -9.00 7.46
C PRO A 88 6.31 -8.90 6.54
N LYS A 89 6.20 -9.36 5.28
CA LYS A 89 7.28 -9.26 4.30
C LYS A 89 7.65 -7.80 4.01
N PHE A 90 6.65 -6.93 3.87
CA PHE A 90 6.87 -5.50 3.69
C PHE A 90 7.58 -4.88 4.89
N LEU A 91 7.12 -5.17 6.11
CA LEU A 91 7.73 -4.65 7.34
C LEU A 91 9.18 -5.15 7.52
N ALA A 92 9.45 -6.42 7.19
CA ALA A 92 10.80 -6.97 7.21
C ALA A 92 11.72 -6.25 6.21
N MET A 93 11.25 -6.06 4.97
CA MET A 93 12.00 -5.32 3.94
C MET A 93 12.26 -3.87 4.38
N LEU A 94 11.26 -3.19 4.95
CA LEU A 94 11.40 -1.84 5.48
C LEU A 94 12.44 -1.79 6.60
N SER A 95 12.44 -2.76 7.50
CA SER A 95 13.43 -2.86 8.58
C SER A 95 14.85 -3.02 8.04
N VAL A 96 15.06 -3.93 7.09
CA VAL A 96 16.36 -4.12 6.42
C VAL A 96 16.80 -2.84 5.70
N ALA A 97 15.90 -2.21 4.94
CA ALA A 97 16.20 -0.99 4.21
C ALA A 97 16.57 0.17 5.15
N ARG A 98 15.84 0.35 6.24
CA ARG A 98 16.14 1.35 7.29
C ARG A 98 17.50 1.11 7.94
N LYS A 99 17.84 -0.14 8.22
CA LYS A 99 19.13 -0.52 8.78
C LYS A 99 20.28 -0.29 7.79
N ARG A 100 20.04 -0.56 6.50
CA ARG A 100 21.08 -0.52 5.46
C ARG A 100 21.36 0.88 4.92
N TYR A 101 20.31 1.70 4.82
CA TYR A 101 20.32 3.04 4.22
C TYR A 101 19.64 4.06 5.14
N PRO A 102 20.11 4.22 6.39
CA PRO A 102 19.47 5.12 7.36
C PRO A 102 19.36 6.57 6.86
N GLU A 103 20.29 7.02 6.01
CA GLU A 103 20.33 8.36 5.42
C GLU A 103 19.17 8.65 4.45
N LEU A 104 18.57 7.62 3.86
CA LEU A 104 17.42 7.77 2.96
C LEU A 104 16.10 7.95 3.73
N TYR A 105 16.11 7.67 5.03
CA TYR A 105 14.96 7.86 5.91
C TYR A 105 15.16 9.17 6.68
N PHE A 106 14.33 10.17 6.35
CA PHE A 106 14.39 11.49 6.96
C PHE A 106 14.41 11.44 8.50
N GLN A 107 15.50 11.93 9.12
CA GLN A 107 15.51 12.43 10.50
C GLN A 107 14.80 13.80 10.54
N GLY A 108 13.49 13.81 10.38
CA GLY A 108 12.70 15.04 10.36
C GLY A 108 11.58 15.00 9.32
N SER A 109 10.43 14.45 9.69
CA SER A 109 9.19 14.75 8.99
C SER A 109 8.95 16.28 9.04
N PRO A 110 8.29 16.88 8.03
CA PRO A 110 7.94 18.29 8.08
C PRO A 110 7.13 18.59 9.36
N ARG A 111 7.54 19.63 10.10
CA ARG A 111 6.92 20.17 11.34
C ARG A 111 5.40 20.46 11.25
N ALA A 112 4.78 20.32 10.08
CA ALA A 112 3.38 20.66 9.81
C ALA A 112 2.34 19.72 10.45
N TRP A 113 2.75 18.59 11.06
CA TRP A 113 1.84 17.67 11.76
C TRP A 113 1.97 17.71 13.29
N ALA A 114 2.76 18.65 13.84
CA ALA A 114 3.08 18.71 15.27
C ALA A 114 2.67 20.00 15.98
N THR A 115 1.87 20.88 15.38
CA THR A 115 1.23 22.01 16.09
C THR A 115 -0.15 22.31 15.51
N SER A 116 -1.15 21.64 16.07
CA SER A 116 -2.47 22.23 16.29
C SER A 116 -2.67 22.24 17.80
N GLY A 117 -2.58 23.43 18.40
CA GLY A 117 -2.59 23.67 19.84
C GLY A 117 -1.59 24.75 20.21
#